data_AF-A0A6F9AUS9-F1
#
_entry.id   AF-A0A6F9AUS9-F1
#
_cell.length_a   1.000
_cell.length_b   1.000
_cell.length_c   1.000
_cell.angle_alpha   90.00
_cell.angle_beta   90.00
_cell.angle_gamma   90.00
#
_symmetry.space_group_name_H-M   'P 1'
#
loop_
_entity.id
_entity.type
_entity.pdbx_description
1 polymer ?
#
loop_
_entity_poly.entity_id
_entity_poly.type
_entity_poly.pdbx_seq_one_letter_code
_entity_poly.pdbx_strand_id
1 'polypeptide(L)'
;MLPVIVEIPHFAALRGTERELVILRSEMGESWREHHCEHSEEELNQILNGMDEELDSPEELEKKRICRIITRDFPQYFAVVSRIKQDSRLIGPEGGVLSSTLVPQVQAVFPEGALTKNIRVGLQAQPIGVDLVKRILGNRATFSPIVTLEPRRRKFHKPITMTIPVPKSSSNDGTANVFGGDTPTLRLLCSITGGTTPAQWEDITGSTPLTFINQCVSFTTNVSARFWLIDGQI
;
A
#
# COMPACT_ATOMS: atom_id res chain seq x y z
N MET A 1 -10.16 -22.60 -23.07
CA MET A 1 -11.52 -22.29 -22.62
C MET A 1 -11.63 -20.77 -22.55
N LEU A 2 -12.68 -20.20 -23.16
CA LEU A 2 -12.93 -18.76 -23.06
C LEU A 2 -13.21 -18.39 -21.60
N PRO A 3 -12.82 -17.18 -21.14
CA PRO A 3 -13.14 -16.75 -19.79
C PRO A 3 -14.65 -16.57 -19.62
N VAL A 4 -15.10 -16.51 -18.37
CA VAL A 4 -16.46 -16.14 -17.96
C VAL A 4 -16.39 -14.94 -17.03
N ILE A 5 -17.46 -14.15 -17.02
CA ILE A 5 -17.57 -12.90 -16.26
C ILE A 5 -18.60 -13.09 -15.15
N VAL A 6 -18.25 -12.66 -13.95
CA VAL A 6 -19.15 -12.62 -12.79
C VAL A 6 -19.11 -11.22 -12.20
N GLU A 7 -20.24 -10.53 -12.18
CA GLU A 7 -20.37 -9.20 -11.59
C GLU A 7 -21.11 -9.28 -10.25
N ILE A 8 -20.49 -8.71 -9.21
CA ILE A 8 -21.01 -8.80 -7.83
C ILE A 8 -21.01 -7.40 -7.22
N PRO A 9 -22.12 -6.94 -6.61
CA PRO A 9 -22.14 -5.68 -5.90
C PRO A 9 -21.25 -5.73 -4.64
N HIS A 10 -20.65 -4.61 -4.27
CA HIS A 10 -19.87 -4.46 -3.05
C HIS A 10 -20.29 -3.24 -2.22
N PHE A 11 -19.95 -3.27 -0.94
CA PHE A 11 -20.29 -2.21 0.01
C PHE A 11 -19.06 -1.46 0.54
N ALA A 12 -17.87 -1.77 0.02
CA ALA A 12 -16.63 -1.12 0.41
C ALA A 12 -16.64 0.39 0.09
N ALA A 13 -16.21 1.21 1.06
CA ALA A 13 -15.89 2.61 0.83
C ALA A 13 -14.43 2.72 0.37
N LEU A 14 -14.21 2.90 -0.94
CA LEU A 14 -12.86 2.95 -1.51
C LEU A 14 -12.13 4.26 -1.25
N ARG A 15 -12.87 5.34 -0.94
CA ARG A 15 -12.34 6.68 -0.63
C ARG A 15 -11.42 7.18 -1.76
N GLY A 16 -11.95 7.22 -2.98
CA GLY A 16 -11.14 7.42 -4.18
C GLY A 16 -10.19 6.25 -4.36
N THR A 17 -8.90 6.54 -4.51
CA THR A 17 -7.85 5.54 -4.75
C THR A 17 -7.09 5.12 -3.49
N GLU A 18 -7.55 5.50 -2.29
CA GLU A 18 -6.91 5.11 -1.02
C GLU A 18 -6.96 3.60 -0.77
N ARG A 19 -8.04 2.97 -1.22
CA ARG A 19 -8.27 1.53 -1.11
C ARG A 19 -8.53 0.91 -2.46
N GLU A 20 -8.24 -0.38 -2.56
CA GLU A 20 -8.56 -1.20 -3.72
C GLU A 20 -9.39 -2.41 -3.32
N LEU A 21 -10.09 -2.98 -4.30
CA LEU A 21 -10.68 -4.30 -4.19
C LEU A 21 -9.71 -5.33 -4.74
N VAL A 22 -9.56 -6.44 -4.03
CA VAL A 22 -8.91 -7.64 -4.55
C VAL A 22 -9.85 -8.83 -4.47
N ILE A 23 -9.71 -9.72 -5.45
CA ILE A 23 -10.45 -10.96 -5.48
C ILE A 23 -9.59 -12.03 -4.85
N LEU A 24 -10.12 -12.69 -3.83
CA LEU A 24 -9.54 -13.92 -3.31
C LEU A 24 -10.36 -15.11 -3.79
N ARG A 25 -9.71 -16.25 -3.96
CA ARG A 25 -10.36 -17.53 -4.25
C ARG A 25 -9.89 -18.66 -3.35
N SER A 26 -10.75 -19.64 -3.14
CA SER A 26 -10.47 -20.87 -2.40
C SER A 26 -11.13 -22.08 -3.05
N GLU A 27 -10.36 -23.15 -3.22
CA GLU A 27 -10.87 -24.41 -3.79
C GLU A 27 -11.68 -25.23 -2.78
N MET A 28 -11.40 -25.07 -1.48
CA MET A 28 -12.00 -25.89 -0.40
C MET A 28 -12.45 -25.06 0.82
N GLY A 29 -12.26 -23.74 0.81
CA GLY A 29 -12.55 -22.84 1.93
C GLY A 29 -11.44 -22.72 2.98
N GLU A 30 -10.44 -23.60 2.98
CA GLU A 30 -9.38 -23.65 3.99
C GLU A 30 -8.21 -22.67 3.72
N SER A 31 -7.86 -22.47 2.46
CA SER A 31 -6.76 -21.61 2.04
C SER A 31 -7.21 -20.61 0.98
N TRP A 32 -6.75 -19.37 1.11
CA TRP A 32 -7.14 -18.27 0.24
C TRP A 32 -5.91 -17.75 -0.50
N ARG A 33 -6.06 -17.53 -1.79
CA ARG A 33 -5.05 -16.88 -2.64
C ARG A 33 -5.69 -15.78 -3.48
N GLU A 34 -4.90 -14.79 -3.86
CA GLU A 34 -5.34 -13.75 -4.79
C GLU A 34 -5.67 -14.39 -6.15
N HIS A 35 -6.82 -14.03 -6.70
CA HIS A 35 -7.27 -14.50 -8.01
C HIS A 35 -6.71 -13.59 -9.09
N HIS A 36 -6.01 -14.18 -10.04
CA HIS A 36 -5.50 -13.51 -11.22
C HIS A 36 -5.98 -14.28 -12.45
N CYS A 37 -6.51 -13.56 -13.43
CA CYS A 37 -6.91 -14.11 -14.71
C CYS A 37 -6.42 -13.20 -15.83
N GLU A 38 -5.38 -13.63 -16.53
CA GLU A 38 -4.92 -12.96 -17.75
C GLU A 38 -5.93 -13.20 -18.88
N HIS A 39 -6.26 -12.11 -19.56
CA HIS A 39 -7.21 -12.09 -20.68
C HIS A 39 -6.84 -10.97 -21.64
N SER A 40 -7.13 -11.14 -22.92
CA SER A 40 -7.02 -10.07 -23.91
C SER A 40 -8.35 -9.33 -24.13
N GLU A 41 -8.30 -8.13 -24.72
CA GLU A 41 -9.52 -7.43 -25.14
C GLU A 41 -10.30 -8.22 -26.19
N GLU A 42 -9.62 -8.93 -27.11
CA GLU A 42 -10.31 -9.80 -28.07
C GLU A 42 -11.05 -10.94 -27.38
N GLU A 43 -10.48 -11.53 -26.33
CA GLU A 43 -11.17 -12.57 -25.56
C GLU A 43 -12.41 -12.02 -24.84
N LEU A 44 -12.35 -10.79 -24.30
CA LEU A 44 -13.52 -10.13 -23.71
C LEU A 44 -14.60 -9.84 -24.75
N ASN A 45 -14.22 -9.30 -25.90
CA ASN A 45 -15.16 -9.06 -26.99
C ASN A 45 -15.78 -10.36 -27.51
N GLN A 46 -15.01 -11.46 -27.55
CA GLN A 46 -15.53 -12.78 -27.91
C GLN A 46 -16.52 -13.36 -26.90
N ILE A 47 -16.37 -13.05 -25.60
CA ILE A 47 -17.37 -13.44 -24.59
C ILE A 47 -18.72 -12.79 -24.89
N LEU A 48 -18.72 -11.56 -25.39
CA LEU A 48 -19.94 -10.79 -25.69
C LEU A 48 -20.49 -11.06 -27.10
N ASN A 49 -19.73 -11.71 -27.98
CA ASN A 49 -20.14 -11.95 -29.36
C ASN A 49 -21.44 -12.77 -29.42
N GLY A 50 -22.53 -12.13 -29.89
CA GLY A 50 -23.86 -12.73 -30.01
C GLY A 50 -24.80 -12.43 -28.84
N MET A 51 -24.35 -11.70 -27.82
CA MET A 51 -25.18 -11.10 -26.78
C MET A 51 -25.41 -9.62 -27.10
N ASP A 52 -26.65 -9.13 -26.96
CA ASP A 52 -26.97 -7.69 -27.03
C ASP A 52 -26.65 -7.03 -25.67
N GLU A 53 -25.44 -7.29 -25.16
CA GLU A 53 -24.96 -6.79 -23.88
C GLU A 53 -23.60 -6.12 -24.05
N GLU A 54 -23.47 -4.92 -23.47
CA GLU A 54 -22.21 -4.20 -23.38
C GLU A 54 -21.69 -4.27 -21.94
N LEU A 55 -20.39 -4.49 -21.78
CA LEU A 55 -19.76 -4.43 -20.46
C LEU A 55 -19.56 -2.99 -20.05
N ASP A 56 -20.10 -2.62 -18.89
CA ASP A 56 -19.81 -1.34 -18.25
C ASP A 56 -18.29 -1.10 -18.18
N SER A 57 -17.88 0.14 -18.38
CA SER A 57 -16.50 0.57 -18.20
C SER A 57 -16.07 0.45 -16.73
N PRO A 58 -14.75 0.37 -16.43
CA PRO A 58 -14.27 0.35 -15.04
C PRO A 58 -14.79 1.52 -14.19
N GLU A 59 -14.94 2.70 -14.79
CA GLU A 59 -15.46 3.90 -14.12
C GLU A 59 -16.97 3.77 -13.79
N GLU A 60 -17.76 3.14 -14.66
CA GLU A 60 -19.18 2.90 -14.41
C GLU A 60 -19.38 1.82 -13.35
N LEU A 61 -18.59 0.75 -13.39
CA LEU A 61 -18.58 -0.26 -12.34
C LEU A 61 -18.25 0.33 -10.96
N GLU A 62 -17.27 1.25 -10.89
CA GLU A 62 -16.93 1.94 -9.64
C GLU A 62 -18.12 2.77 -9.12
N LYS A 63 -18.82 3.52 -10.00
CA LYS A 63 -20.02 4.30 -9.64
C LYS A 63 -21.16 3.40 -9.16
N LYS A 64 -21.36 2.25 -9.83
CA LYS A 64 -22.39 1.25 -9.48
C LYS A 64 -21.99 0.39 -8.28
N ARG A 65 -20.74 0.48 -7.80
CA ARG A 65 -20.13 -0.38 -6.77
C ARG A 65 -20.23 -1.86 -7.14
N ILE A 66 -19.88 -2.17 -8.38
CA ILE A 66 -19.85 -3.53 -8.92
C ILE A 66 -18.40 -3.95 -9.08
N CYS A 67 -18.09 -5.17 -8.63
CA CYS A 67 -16.81 -5.82 -8.84
C CYS A 67 -16.96 -6.89 -9.92
N ARG A 68 -16.18 -6.77 -11.00
CA ARG A 68 -16.15 -7.73 -12.10
C ARG A 68 -15.03 -8.75 -11.88
N ILE A 69 -15.39 -10.03 -11.80
CA ILE A 69 -14.47 -11.16 -11.72
C ILE A 69 -14.44 -11.83 -13.10
N ILE A 70 -13.26 -11.90 -13.70
CA ILE A 70 -13.03 -12.66 -14.93
C ILE A 70 -12.30 -13.93 -14.53
N THR A 71 -12.80 -15.10 -14.93
CA THR A 71 -12.20 -16.39 -14.56
C THR A 71 -12.33 -17.40 -15.68
N ARG A 72 -11.46 -18.42 -15.73
CA ARG A 72 -11.56 -19.55 -16.68
C ARG A 72 -12.01 -20.84 -16.03
N ASP A 73 -12.16 -20.82 -14.72
CA ASP A 73 -12.54 -21.94 -13.88
C ASP A 73 -13.26 -21.43 -12.63
N PHE A 74 -14.10 -22.28 -12.03
CA PHE A 74 -14.86 -21.93 -10.84
C PHE A 74 -14.24 -22.58 -9.60
N PRO A 75 -13.63 -21.80 -8.69
CA PRO A 75 -13.32 -22.28 -7.35
C PRO A 75 -14.61 -22.47 -6.55
N GLN A 76 -14.53 -23.17 -5.42
CA GLN A 76 -15.66 -23.28 -4.51
C GLN A 76 -16.08 -21.92 -3.94
N TYR A 77 -15.13 -21.02 -3.70
CA TYR A 77 -15.40 -19.69 -3.15
C TYR A 77 -14.61 -18.59 -3.83
N PHE A 78 -15.28 -17.45 -4.02
CA PHE A 78 -14.67 -16.15 -4.25
C PHE A 78 -14.95 -15.21 -3.06
N ALA A 79 -14.06 -14.25 -2.81
CA ALA A 79 -14.29 -13.16 -1.87
C ALA A 79 -13.77 -11.85 -2.44
N VAL A 80 -14.59 -10.80 -2.37
CA VAL A 80 -14.20 -9.42 -2.72
C VAL A 80 -13.73 -8.73 -1.44
N VAL A 81 -12.44 -8.39 -1.38
CA VAL A 81 -11.80 -7.85 -0.17
C VAL A 81 -11.30 -6.43 -0.43
N SER A 82 -11.71 -5.48 0.41
CA SER A 82 -11.12 -4.14 0.41
C SER A 82 -9.85 -4.08 1.25
N ARG A 83 -8.76 -3.59 0.66
CA ARG A 83 -7.49 -3.31 1.35
C ARG A 83 -6.94 -1.93 0.99
N ILE A 84 -5.91 -1.46 1.70
CA ILE A 84 -5.16 -0.25 1.30
C ILE A 84 -4.53 -0.50 -0.07
N LYS A 85 -4.53 0.51 -0.93
CA LYS A 85 -3.89 0.44 -2.25
C LYS A 85 -2.44 -0.05 -2.11
N GLN A 86 -2.08 -1.06 -2.90
CA GLN A 86 -0.75 -1.64 -2.88
C GLN A 86 -0.10 -1.55 -4.25
N ASP A 87 0.90 -0.69 -4.38
CA ASP A 87 1.76 -0.64 -5.55
C ASP A 87 2.72 -1.83 -5.49
N SER A 88 2.70 -2.72 -6.48
CA SER A 88 3.52 -3.93 -6.46
C SER A 88 4.36 -4.11 -7.72
N ARG A 89 5.57 -4.62 -7.54
CA ARG A 89 6.52 -4.88 -8.64
C ARG A 89 7.36 -6.12 -8.34
N LEU A 90 7.78 -6.84 -9.37
CA LEU A 90 8.85 -7.84 -9.25
C LEU A 90 10.20 -7.10 -9.10
N ILE A 91 10.94 -7.38 -8.04
CA ILE A 91 12.29 -6.85 -7.79
C ILE A 91 13.21 -8.03 -7.52
N GLY A 92 14.36 -8.07 -8.19
CA GLY A 92 15.36 -9.13 -8.09
C GLY A 92 16.69 -8.70 -7.45
N PRO A 93 17.74 -9.51 -7.64
CA PRO A 93 19.10 -9.22 -7.18
C PRO A 93 19.68 -7.91 -7.74
N GLU A 94 19.24 -7.48 -8.91
CA GLU A 94 19.62 -6.20 -9.53
C GLU A 94 19.16 -4.97 -8.73
N GLY A 95 18.26 -5.15 -7.77
CA GLY A 95 17.66 -4.06 -7.02
C GLY A 95 16.55 -3.37 -7.80
N GLY A 96 16.10 -2.23 -7.32
CA GLY A 96 15.02 -1.50 -7.96
C GLY A 96 14.36 -0.47 -7.06
N VAL A 97 13.38 0.22 -7.63
CA VAL A 97 12.63 1.27 -6.96
C VAL A 97 11.14 0.96 -7.03
N LEU A 98 10.47 1.11 -5.89
CA LEU A 98 9.03 1.01 -5.74
C LEU A 98 8.52 2.30 -5.13
N SER A 99 7.62 3.01 -5.82
CA SER A 99 7.06 4.28 -5.36
C SER A 99 5.55 4.15 -5.23
N SER A 100 4.94 4.87 -4.28
CA SER A 100 3.49 4.84 -4.13
C SER A 100 2.81 5.73 -5.17
N THR A 101 1.74 5.24 -5.79
CA THR A 101 0.91 6.04 -6.71
C THR A 101 0.04 7.05 -5.97
N LEU A 102 -0.44 6.69 -4.77
CA LEU A 102 -1.30 7.54 -3.94
C LEU A 102 -0.54 8.67 -3.24
N VAL A 103 0.68 8.39 -2.77
CA VAL A 103 1.55 9.38 -2.14
C VAL A 103 2.92 9.35 -2.83
N PRO A 104 3.13 10.10 -3.93
CA PRO A 104 4.34 9.99 -4.76
C PRO A 104 5.67 10.23 -4.06
N GLN A 105 5.65 10.94 -2.92
CA GLN A 105 6.83 11.14 -2.07
C GLN A 105 7.27 9.87 -1.33
N VAL A 106 6.39 8.88 -1.18
CA VAL A 106 6.69 7.60 -0.51
C VAL A 106 7.38 6.66 -1.49
N GLN A 107 8.58 6.22 -1.11
CA GLN A 107 9.42 5.36 -1.96
C GLN A 107 10.21 4.34 -1.13
N ALA A 108 10.44 3.17 -1.71
CA ALA A 108 11.38 2.16 -1.25
C ALA A 108 12.41 1.88 -2.35
N VAL A 109 13.69 2.00 -2.02
CA VAL A 109 14.83 1.75 -2.92
C VAL A 109 15.59 0.53 -2.43
N PHE A 110 15.64 -0.49 -3.28
CA PHE A 110 16.36 -1.73 -3.07
C PHE A 110 17.71 -1.63 -3.77
N PRO A 111 18.84 -1.62 -3.04
CA PRO A 111 20.14 -1.69 -3.69
C PRO A 111 20.39 -3.09 -4.27
N GLU A 112 21.34 -3.18 -5.19
CA GLU A 112 21.80 -4.44 -5.76
C GLU A 112 22.25 -5.40 -4.64
N GLY A 113 21.76 -6.63 -4.68
CA GLY A 113 22.04 -7.68 -3.70
C GLY A 113 21.22 -7.58 -2.42
N ALA A 114 20.23 -6.68 -2.32
CA ALA A 114 19.27 -6.70 -1.20
C ALA A 114 18.39 -7.96 -1.20
N LEU A 115 18.13 -8.52 -2.38
CA LEU A 115 17.36 -9.73 -2.64
C LEU A 115 18.20 -10.76 -3.39
N THR A 116 17.88 -12.04 -3.24
CA THR A 116 18.56 -13.16 -3.93
C THR A 116 17.70 -13.78 -5.03
N LYS A 117 16.41 -13.45 -5.07
CA LYS A 117 15.44 -13.94 -6.06
C LYS A 117 14.48 -12.82 -6.43
N ASN A 118 13.91 -12.93 -7.61
CA ASN A 118 12.83 -12.05 -8.05
C ASN A 118 11.58 -12.36 -7.22
N ILE A 119 11.15 -11.41 -6.41
CA ILE A 119 9.94 -11.53 -5.60
C ILE A 119 9.01 -10.36 -5.89
N ARG A 120 7.70 -10.59 -5.76
CA ARG A 120 6.72 -9.50 -5.77
C ARG A 120 6.80 -8.77 -4.43
N VAL A 121 7.20 -7.51 -4.48
CA VAL A 121 7.23 -6.59 -3.34
C VAL A 121 6.07 -5.60 -3.49
N GLY A 122 5.39 -5.31 -2.39
CA GLY A 122 4.30 -4.34 -2.32
C GLY A 122 4.66 -3.15 -1.42
N LEU A 123 4.22 -1.96 -1.82
CA LEU A 123 4.32 -0.73 -1.03
C LEU A 123 2.91 -0.17 -0.85
N GLN A 124 2.51 -0.01 0.40
CA GLN A 124 1.25 0.64 0.76
C GLN A 124 1.57 1.96 1.44
N ALA A 125 0.87 3.02 1.06
CA ALA A 125 0.86 4.29 1.78
C ALA A 125 -0.59 4.57 2.17
N GLN A 126 -0.88 4.64 3.47
CA GLN A 126 -2.20 4.97 3.99
C GLN A 126 -2.16 6.41 4.53
N PRO A 127 -2.73 7.40 3.81
CA PRO A 127 -2.89 8.75 4.32
C PRO A 127 -3.71 8.77 5.61
N ILE A 128 -3.40 9.71 6.49
CA ILE A 128 -4.13 9.91 7.74
C ILE A 128 -4.97 11.18 7.61
N GLY A 129 -6.29 11.04 7.79
CA GLY A 129 -7.21 12.16 7.70
C GLY A 129 -6.94 13.19 8.78
N VAL A 130 -6.65 14.43 8.39
CA VAL A 130 -6.32 15.53 9.32
C VAL A 130 -7.43 15.81 10.34
N ASP A 131 -8.69 15.70 9.92
CA ASP A 131 -9.85 15.90 10.81
C ASP A 131 -9.99 14.78 11.84
N LEU A 132 -9.60 13.55 11.49
CA LEU A 132 -9.58 12.43 12.42
C LEU A 132 -8.52 12.66 13.51
N VAL A 133 -7.33 13.11 13.11
CA VAL A 133 -6.24 13.45 14.04
C VAL A 133 -6.65 14.58 14.96
N LYS A 134 -7.17 15.69 14.41
CA LYS A 134 -7.64 16.83 15.21
C LYS A 134 -8.73 16.43 16.20
N ARG A 135 -9.66 15.56 15.80
CA ARG A 135 -10.73 15.07 16.68
C ARG A 135 -10.20 14.25 17.87
N ILE A 136 -9.19 13.42 17.65
CA ILE A 136 -8.67 12.50 18.68
C ILE A 136 -7.59 13.17 19.54
N LEU A 137 -6.65 13.86 18.90
CA LEU A 137 -5.43 14.36 19.53
C LEU A 137 -5.35 15.88 19.61
N GLY A 138 -6.30 16.62 19.01
CA GLY A 138 -6.20 18.07 18.88
C GLY A 138 -4.98 18.47 18.05
N ASN A 139 -4.22 19.45 18.54
CA ASN A 139 -2.99 19.92 17.90
C ASN A 139 -1.72 19.33 18.54
N ARG A 140 -1.83 18.25 19.32
CA ARG A 140 -0.70 17.67 20.07
C ARG A 140 0.30 16.92 19.19
N ALA A 141 -0.15 16.36 18.08
CA ALA A 141 0.68 15.60 17.17
C ALA A 141 0.14 15.65 15.74
N THR A 142 1.05 15.53 14.78
CA THR A 142 0.76 15.34 13.35
C THR A 142 1.46 14.08 12.85
N PHE A 143 0.94 13.52 11.76
CA PHE A 143 1.34 12.19 11.30
C PHE A 143 1.65 12.19 9.80
N SER A 144 2.65 11.41 9.41
CA SER A 144 2.83 11.03 8.01
C SER A 144 1.76 10.00 7.61
N PRO A 145 1.68 9.61 6.33
CA PRO A 145 1.04 8.35 5.97
C PRO A 145 1.69 7.18 6.70
N ILE A 146 0.91 6.14 7.00
CA ILE A 146 1.47 4.85 7.42
C ILE A 146 2.00 4.15 6.18
N VAL A 147 3.29 3.83 6.17
CA VAL A 147 3.95 3.17 5.04
C VAL A 147 4.20 1.71 5.40
N THR A 148 3.69 0.78 4.60
CA THR A 148 3.89 -0.66 4.82
C THR A 148 4.61 -1.27 3.63
N LEU A 149 5.68 -2.03 3.91
CA LEU A 149 6.36 -2.84 2.92
C LEU A 149 5.92 -4.30 3.05
N GLU A 150 5.32 -4.83 2.00
CA GLU A 150 4.80 -6.19 1.93
C GLU A 150 5.70 -7.09 1.03
N PRO A 151 5.86 -8.38 1.33
CA PRO A 151 5.34 -9.05 2.52
C PRO A 151 6.12 -8.64 3.79
N ARG A 152 5.39 -8.34 4.87
CA ARG A 152 5.98 -8.05 6.19
C ARG A 152 6.75 -9.24 6.77
N ARG A 153 7.63 -8.97 7.74
CA ARG A 153 8.48 -9.98 8.41
C ARG A 153 9.44 -10.68 7.45
N ARG A 154 10.11 -9.90 6.60
CA ARG A 154 11.24 -10.37 5.79
C ARG A 154 12.47 -9.59 6.16
N LYS A 155 13.62 -10.26 6.14
CA LYS A 155 14.94 -9.66 6.31
C LYS A 155 15.59 -9.53 4.95
N PHE A 156 16.17 -8.37 4.67
CA PHE A 156 16.93 -8.11 3.46
C PHE A 156 18.41 -8.41 3.68
N HIS A 157 19.11 -8.79 2.62
CA HIS A 157 20.55 -9.07 2.67
C HIS A 157 21.39 -7.79 2.75
N LYS A 158 20.83 -6.67 2.27
CA LYS A 158 21.37 -5.33 2.40
C LYS A 158 20.27 -4.37 2.86
N PRO A 159 20.61 -3.29 3.58
CA PRO A 159 19.63 -2.28 3.97
C PRO A 159 18.97 -1.67 2.74
N ILE A 160 17.65 -1.54 2.76
CA ILE A 160 16.88 -0.79 1.77
C ILE A 160 16.67 0.64 2.26
N THR A 161 16.52 1.60 1.35
CA THR A 161 16.22 2.99 1.70
C THR A 161 14.73 3.26 1.59
N MET A 162 14.12 3.72 2.68
CA MET A 162 12.74 4.20 2.71
C MET A 162 12.73 5.72 2.69
N THR A 163 11.78 6.31 1.96
CA THR A 163 11.51 7.75 1.96
C THR A 163 10.04 7.97 2.28
N ILE A 164 9.75 8.83 3.27
CA ILE A 164 8.40 9.12 3.76
C ILE A 164 8.27 10.64 3.94
N PRO A 165 7.18 11.29 3.49
CA PRO A 165 6.98 12.72 3.71
C PRO A 165 6.87 13.03 5.21
N VAL A 166 7.45 14.15 5.64
CA VAL A 166 7.31 14.60 7.03
C VAL A 166 5.84 14.91 7.34
N PRO A 167 5.39 14.70 8.58
CA PRO A 167 4.11 15.21 9.04
C PRO A 167 3.98 16.71 8.76
N LYS A 168 2.89 17.12 8.11
CA LYS A 168 2.62 18.54 7.86
C LYS A 168 1.88 19.12 9.06
N SER A 169 2.45 20.12 9.72
CA SER A 169 1.72 20.94 10.68
C SER A 169 0.83 21.94 9.93
N SER A 170 -0.39 22.16 10.40
CA SER A 170 -1.31 23.15 9.82
C SER A 170 -0.83 24.60 9.96
N SER A 171 0.32 24.83 10.59
CA SER A 171 0.90 26.16 10.86
C SER A 171 2.16 26.47 10.04
N ASN A 172 2.71 25.54 9.26
CA ASN A 172 3.91 25.79 8.45
C ASN A 172 3.58 25.93 6.97
N ASP A 173 3.10 27.12 6.60
CA ASP A 173 2.87 27.52 5.21
C ASP A 173 4.02 28.41 4.68
N GLY A 174 5.29 28.11 5.00
CA GLY A 174 6.38 28.90 4.39
C GLY A 174 7.81 28.83 4.94
N THR A 175 8.12 28.13 6.03
CA THR A 175 9.52 28.08 6.53
C THR A 175 10.17 26.72 6.32
N ALA A 176 10.83 26.59 5.17
CA ALA A 176 11.54 25.40 4.71
C ALA A 176 12.85 25.04 5.45
N ASN A 177 13.12 25.59 6.65
CA ASN A 177 14.45 25.49 7.29
C ASN A 177 14.41 25.24 8.82
N VAL A 178 13.83 24.13 9.30
CA VAL A 178 13.91 23.80 10.76
C VAL A 178 14.42 22.38 11.08
N PHE A 179 14.53 21.47 10.11
CA PHE A 179 15.01 20.10 10.41
C PHE A 179 16.54 19.95 10.34
N GLY A 180 17.29 21.05 10.29
CA GLY A 180 18.76 21.06 10.34
C GLY A 180 19.27 21.20 11.77
N GLY A 181 19.44 20.09 12.48
CA GLY A 181 20.35 20.03 13.64
C GLY A 181 19.90 19.20 14.83
N ASP A 182 18.62 19.24 15.20
CA ASP A 182 18.06 18.41 16.27
C ASP A 182 16.54 18.52 16.16
N THR A 183 15.84 17.41 15.96
CA THR A 183 14.37 17.43 15.82
C THR A 183 13.76 16.71 17.01
N PRO A 184 13.71 17.36 18.19
CA PRO A 184 13.35 16.71 19.44
C PRO A 184 11.91 16.17 19.48
N THR A 185 11.06 16.53 18.51
CA THR A 185 9.64 16.12 18.48
C THR A 185 9.30 15.09 17.40
N LEU A 186 10.18 14.86 16.42
CA LEU A 186 9.90 13.89 15.35
C LEU A 186 10.32 12.48 15.78
N ARG A 187 9.36 11.57 15.77
CA ARG A 187 9.55 10.15 16.10
C ARG A 187 9.31 9.26 14.89
N LEU A 188 10.19 8.28 14.68
CA LEU A 188 9.99 7.19 13.74
C LEU A 188 9.49 5.96 14.51
N LEU A 189 8.23 5.60 14.25
CA LEU A 189 7.65 4.37 14.78
C LEU A 189 7.75 3.23 13.76
N CYS A 190 7.97 2.03 14.28
CA CYS A 190 8.05 0.79 13.50
C CYS A 190 7.11 -0.27 14.06
N SER A 191 6.51 -1.08 13.18
CA SER A 191 5.83 -2.32 13.56
C SER A 191 6.22 -3.49 12.67
N ILE A 192 6.92 -4.47 13.25
CA ILE A 192 7.32 -5.73 12.58
C ILE A 192 6.23 -6.82 12.65
N THR A 193 5.06 -6.51 13.20
CA THR A 193 3.95 -7.46 13.29
C THR A 193 3.45 -7.86 11.90
N GLY A 194 3.21 -9.16 11.71
CA GLY A 194 2.88 -9.77 10.42
C GLY A 194 1.53 -10.48 10.47
N GLY A 195 0.97 -10.78 9.29
CA GLY A 195 -0.32 -11.47 9.20
C GLY A 195 -1.46 -10.66 9.83
N THR A 196 -2.32 -11.37 10.56
CA THR A 196 -3.52 -10.86 11.24
C THR A 196 -3.25 -10.30 12.65
N THR A 197 -2.01 -10.38 13.14
CA THR A 197 -1.65 -9.81 14.44
C THR A 197 -1.79 -8.28 14.39
N PRO A 198 -2.43 -7.65 15.40
CA PRO A 198 -2.53 -6.19 15.49
C PRO A 198 -1.17 -5.51 15.45
N ALA A 199 -1.12 -4.29 14.90
CA ALA A 199 0.10 -3.49 14.88
C ALA A 199 0.53 -3.13 16.32
N GLN A 200 1.78 -3.45 16.65
CA GLN A 200 2.47 -2.98 17.85
C GLN A 200 3.54 -1.99 17.41
N TRP A 201 3.46 -0.77 17.89
CA TRP A 201 4.35 0.32 17.49
C TRP A 201 5.47 0.48 18.50
N GLU A 202 6.70 0.47 18.01
CA GLU A 202 7.92 0.72 18.78
C GLU A 202 8.57 2.00 18.27
N ASP A 203 9.00 2.85 19.19
CA ASP A 203 9.80 4.04 18.85
C ASP A 203 11.24 3.61 18.59
N ILE A 204 11.68 3.79 17.34
CA ILE A 204 13.04 3.45 16.91
C ILE A 204 13.87 4.71 16.63
N THR A 205 13.39 5.87 17.06
CA THR A 205 14.10 7.15 16.95
C THR A 205 15.44 7.07 17.68
N GLY A 206 16.52 7.51 17.04
CA GLY A 206 17.89 7.41 17.56
C GLY A 206 18.62 6.10 17.26
N SER A 207 17.89 5.00 17.02
CA SER A 207 18.51 3.74 16.55
C SER A 207 18.70 3.72 15.03
N THR A 208 17.95 4.55 14.31
CA THR A 208 17.95 4.64 12.86
C THR A 208 18.26 6.09 12.46
N PRO A 209 19.39 6.36 11.77
CA PRO A 209 19.71 7.68 11.27
C PRO A 209 18.66 8.18 10.27
N LEU A 210 18.22 9.42 10.42
CA LEU A 210 17.23 10.08 9.57
C LEU A 210 17.91 11.18 8.75
N THR A 211 17.68 11.17 7.44
CA THR A 211 18.18 12.20 6.51
C THR A 211 16.99 13.00 5.97
N PHE A 212 17.00 14.32 6.16
CA PHE A 212 15.91 15.20 5.73
C PHE A 212 16.22 15.83 4.37
N ILE A 213 15.35 15.59 3.38
CA ILE A 213 15.48 16.13 2.03
C ILE A 213 14.09 16.40 1.46
N ASN A 214 13.85 17.58 0.90
CA ASN A 214 12.61 17.93 0.16
C ASN A 214 11.30 17.59 0.89
N GLN A 215 11.19 17.97 2.17
CA GLN A 215 10.02 17.67 3.02
C GLN A 215 9.73 16.16 3.19
N CYS A 216 10.77 15.35 3.04
CA CYS A 216 10.75 13.92 3.34
C CYS A 216 11.87 13.57 4.32
N VAL A 217 11.69 12.44 4.99
CA VAL A 217 12.72 11.74 5.73
C VAL A 217 13.08 10.49 4.97
N SER A 218 14.37 10.30 4.73
CA SER A 218 14.95 9.08 4.21
C SER A 218 15.73 8.36 5.30
N PHE A 219 15.57 7.05 5.39
CA PHE A 219 16.26 6.19 6.35
C PHE A 219 16.46 4.79 5.77
N THR A 220 17.30 3.97 6.39
CA THR A 220 17.51 2.59 5.94
C THR A 220 16.90 1.58 6.91
N THR A 221 16.46 0.43 6.38
CA THR A 221 15.96 -0.70 7.17
C THR A 221 16.43 -2.02 6.58
N ASN A 222 16.69 -3.00 7.44
CA ASN A 222 17.01 -4.38 7.04
C ASN A 222 15.78 -5.31 7.06
N VAL A 223 14.61 -4.79 7.43
CA VAL A 223 13.38 -5.59 7.55
C VAL A 223 12.19 -4.91 6.89
N SER A 224 11.29 -5.72 6.32
CA SER A 224 9.97 -5.27 5.87
C SER A 224 9.01 -5.16 7.06
N ALA A 225 8.43 -3.97 7.21
CA ALA A 225 7.64 -3.59 8.37
C ALA A 225 6.64 -2.48 8.00
N ARG A 226 5.91 -1.98 9.00
CA ARG A 226 5.22 -0.70 8.93
C ARG A 226 6.09 0.40 9.53
N PHE A 227 6.07 1.56 8.90
CA PHE A 227 6.77 2.76 9.35
C PHE A 227 5.79 3.93 9.43
N TRP A 228 5.95 4.76 10.45
CA TRP A 228 5.09 5.91 10.66
C TRP A 228 5.87 7.03 11.35
N LEU A 229 5.86 8.22 10.77
CA LEU A 229 6.45 9.40 11.38
C LEU A 229 5.38 10.15 12.16
N ILE A 230 5.75 10.60 13.36
CA ILE A 230 4.92 11.44 14.20
C ILE A 230 5.72 12.65 14.62
N ASP A 231 5.17 13.84 14.43
CA ASP A 231 5.74 15.07 14.97
C ASP A 231 4.80 15.62 16.04
N GLY A 232 5.27 15.65 17.30
CA GLY A 232 4.49 16.16 18.41
C GLY A 232 5.03 15.83 19.79
N GLN A 233 4.59 16.63 20.77
CA GLN A 233 4.80 16.38 22.19
C GLN A 233 3.75 15.37 22.66
N ILE A 234 4.01 14.08 22.41
CA ILE A 234 3.34 12.95 23.06
C ILE A 234 4.05 12.64 24.37
#